data_AF-A0A3D3MDT9-F1
#
_entry.id   AF-A0A3D3MDT9-F1
#
_cell.length_a   1.000
_cell.length_b   1.000
_cell.length_c   1.000
_cell.angle_alpha   90.00
_cell.angle_beta   90.00
_cell.angle_gamma   90.00
#
_symmetry.space_group_name_H-M   'P 1'
#
loop_
_entity.id
_entity.type
_entity.pdbx_description
1 polymer ?
#
loop_
_entity_poly.entity_id
_entity_poly.type
_entity_poly.pdbx_seq_one_letter_code
_entity_poly.pdbx_strand_id
1 'polypeptide(L)'
;MTLQEFKDKIKRKIFKSTVGGIDYEFIPENTLRIKNNIASSVHYEIKEENGNFVLYHNSLLGNEPINIEIIPSEHRLELTLTTLFSNEFEGTWIEHTDFD
;
A
#
# COMPACT_ATOMS: atom_id res chain seq x y z
N MET A 1 -11.62 -9.13 7.51
CA MET A 1 -11.40 -8.99 6.06
C MET A 1 -10.37 -10.01 5.66
N THR A 2 -10.59 -10.74 4.56
CA THR A 2 -9.67 -11.74 4.04
C THR A 2 -8.59 -11.11 3.15
N LEU A 3 -7.49 -11.83 2.90
CA LEU A 3 -6.46 -11.40 1.95
C LEU A 3 -7.00 -11.07 0.56
N GLN A 4 -7.93 -11.88 0.05
CA GLN A 4 -8.51 -11.66 -1.29
C GLN A 4 -9.35 -10.38 -1.32
N GLU A 5 -10.22 -10.19 -0.32
CA GLU A 5 -11.01 -8.95 -0.19
C GLU A 5 -10.12 -7.72 -0.08
N PHE A 6 -9.01 -7.81 0.66
CA PHE A 6 -8.06 -6.71 0.79
C PHE A 6 -7.38 -6.39 -0.56
N LYS A 7 -6.88 -7.42 -1.26
CA LYS A 7 -6.26 -7.26 -2.59
C LYS A 7 -7.23 -6.63 -3.60
N ASP A 8 -8.48 -7.07 -3.60
CA ASP A 8 -9.51 -6.51 -4.48
C ASP A 8 -9.85 -5.07 -4.10
N LYS A 9 -9.85 -4.73 -2.81
CA LYS A 9 -10.09 -3.35 -2.34
C LYS A 9 -8.98 -2.38 -2.71
N ILE A 10 -7.71 -2.78 -2.78
CA ILE A 10 -6.62 -1.85 -3.12
C ILE A 10 -6.35 -1.79 -4.63
N LYS A 11 -6.79 -2.79 -5.40
CA LYS A 11 -6.54 -2.88 -6.83
C LYS A 11 -7.11 -1.68 -7.57
N ARG A 12 -6.31 -1.06 -8.45
CA ARG A 12 -6.66 0.15 -9.22
C ARG A 12 -6.91 1.40 -8.38
N LYS A 13 -6.43 1.42 -7.14
CA LYS A 13 -6.56 2.60 -6.26
C LYS A 13 -5.27 3.40 -6.18
N ILE A 14 -5.44 4.67 -5.85
CA ILE A 14 -4.38 5.61 -5.56
C ILE A 14 -4.46 5.98 -4.08
N PHE A 15 -3.32 5.98 -3.42
CA PHE A 15 -3.18 6.37 -2.02
C PHE A 15 -2.17 7.49 -1.89
N LYS A 16 -2.50 8.51 -1.10
CA LYS A 16 -1.55 9.54 -0.70
C LYS A 16 -0.88 9.17 0.60
N SER A 17 0.44 9.14 0.61
CA SER A 17 1.19 8.99 1.86
C SER A 17 1.18 10.30 2.64
N THR A 18 0.94 10.20 3.95
CA THR A 18 1.13 11.33 4.88
C THR A 18 2.61 11.70 5.05
N VAL A 19 3.53 10.79 4.73
CA VAL A 19 4.98 11.04 4.70
C VAL A 19 5.39 11.36 3.26
N GLY A 20 5.96 12.55 3.05
CA GLY A 20 6.41 13.02 1.74
C GLY A 20 5.28 13.45 0.78
N GLY A 21 4.01 13.16 1.08
CA GLY A 21 2.87 13.59 0.26
C GLY A 21 2.77 12.92 -1.11
N ILE A 22 3.42 11.76 -1.28
CA ILE A 22 3.53 11.04 -2.55
C ILE A 22 2.26 10.23 -2.82
N ASP A 23 1.78 10.29 -4.07
CA ASP A 23 0.67 9.47 -4.55
C ASP A 23 1.21 8.14 -5.09
N TYR A 24 0.83 7.04 -4.45
CA TYR A 24 1.13 5.67 -4.86
C TYR A 24 -0.08 5.03 -5.52
N GLU A 25 0.14 4.29 -6.61
CA GLU A 25 -0.91 3.68 -7.42
C GLU A 25 -0.72 2.16 -7.47
N PHE A 26 -1.74 1.43 -7.02
CA PHE A 26 -1.83 -0.02 -7.18
C PHE A 26 -2.46 -0.35 -8.53
N ILE A 27 -1.68 -0.97 -9.41
CA ILE A 27 -2.09 -1.42 -10.73
C ILE A 27 -2.41 -2.92 -10.67
N PRO A 28 -3.33 -3.44 -11.52
CA PRO A 28 -3.50 -4.88 -11.70
C PRO A 28 -2.19 -5.64 -11.92
N GLU A 29 -2.22 -6.96 -11.70
CA GLU A 29 -1.05 -7.86 -11.90
C GLU A 29 0.10 -7.59 -10.92
N ASN A 30 -0.24 -7.14 -9.70
CA ASN A 30 0.67 -6.88 -8.61
C ASN A 30 1.79 -5.88 -8.94
N THR A 31 1.41 -4.75 -9.55
CA THR A 31 2.34 -3.65 -9.81
C THR A 31 2.00 -2.45 -8.93
N LEU A 32 3.01 -1.88 -8.27
CA LEU A 32 2.93 -0.66 -7.48
C LEU A 32 3.83 0.39 -8.13
N ARG A 33 3.39 1.65 -8.19
CA ARG A 33 4.22 2.76 -8.70
C ARG A 33 3.87 4.08 -8.01
N ILE A 34 4.71 5.08 -8.21
CA ILE A 34 4.34 6.48 -7.98
C ILE A 34 3.46 6.95 -9.15
N LYS A 35 2.33 7.61 -8.84
CA LYS A 35 1.38 8.12 -9.83
C LYS A 35 2.09 8.98 -10.88
N ASN A 36 1.74 8.79 -12.14
CA ASN A 36 2.35 9.47 -13.30
C ASN A 36 3.86 9.24 -13.49
N ASN A 37 4.47 8.27 -12.79
CA ASN A 37 5.88 7.92 -12.96
C ASN A 37 6.03 6.42 -13.30
N ILE A 38 5.94 6.10 -14.59
CA ILE A 38 6.04 4.70 -15.08
C ILE A 38 7.38 4.06 -14.70
N ALA A 39 8.48 4.83 -14.67
CA ALA A 39 9.81 4.31 -14.34
C ALA A 39 9.92 3.83 -12.88
N SER A 40 8.97 4.20 -12.00
CA SER A 40 8.93 3.74 -10.59
C SER A 40 8.15 2.44 -10.39
N SER A 41 7.74 1.76 -11.47
CA SER A 41 6.93 0.54 -11.37
C SER A 41 7.74 -0.60 -10.77
N VAL A 42 7.24 -1.18 -9.68
CA VAL A 42 7.80 -2.35 -9.02
C VAL A 42 6.74 -3.44 -8.89
N HIS A 43 7.20 -4.69 -8.93
CA HIS A 43 6.35 -5.82 -8.56
C HIS A 43 6.19 -5.85 -7.03
N TYR A 44 5.01 -6.25 -6.58
CA TYR A 44 4.72 -6.49 -5.17
C TYR A 44 4.04 -7.83 -4.95
N GLU A 45 4.00 -8.29 -3.70
CA GLU A 45 3.18 -9.40 -3.25
C GLU A 45 2.60 -9.06 -1.88
N ILE A 46 1.33 -9.40 -1.63
CA ILE A 46 0.73 -9.28 -0.29
C ILE A 46 0.41 -10.67 0.23
N LYS A 47 0.89 -10.97 1.44
CA LYS A 47 0.64 -12.21 2.17
C LYS A 47 -0.09 -11.90 3.47
N GLU A 48 -0.77 -12.90 4.00
CA GLU A 48 -1.30 -12.87 5.35
C GLU A 48 -0.38 -13.71 6.24
N GLU A 49 0.24 -13.06 7.24
CA GLU A 49 1.22 -13.67 8.13
C GLU A 49 0.88 -13.27 9.57
N ASN A 50 0.65 -14.26 10.44
CA ASN A 50 0.29 -14.05 11.85
C ASN A 50 -0.90 -13.09 12.07
N GLY A 51 -1.87 -13.09 11.15
CA GLY A 51 -3.05 -12.22 11.20
C GLY A 51 -2.82 -10.80 10.67
N ASN A 52 -1.64 -10.50 10.13
CA ASN A 52 -1.30 -9.22 9.52
C ASN A 52 -1.15 -9.34 8.00
N PHE A 53 -1.40 -8.24 7.28
CA PHE A 53 -1.09 -8.17 5.85
C PHE A 53 0.32 -7.64 5.65
N VAL A 54 1.17 -8.39 4.94
CA VAL A 54 2.56 -8.04 4.69
C VAL A 54 2.78 -7.82 3.19
N LEU A 55 3.23 -6.62 2.83
CA LEU A 55 3.60 -6.20 1.49
C LEU A 55 5.10 -6.42 1.25
N TYR A 56 5.42 -7.36 0.37
CA TYR A 56 6.75 -7.57 -0.18
C TYR A 56 6.87 -6.78 -1.48
N HIS A 57 7.97 -6.05 -1.70
CA HIS A 57 8.16 -5.24 -2.91
C HIS A 57 9.64 -5.12 -3.30
N ASN A 58 9.90 -4.79 -4.56
CA ASN A 58 11.25 -4.86 -5.13
C ASN A 58 12.16 -3.62 -4.95
N SER A 59 11.73 -2.55 -4.26
CA SER A 59 12.59 -1.49 -3.66
C SER A 59 11.88 -0.15 -3.43
N LEU A 60 10.65 0.03 -3.94
CA LEU A 60 10.02 1.36 -4.00
C LEU A 60 9.83 2.01 -2.63
N LEU A 61 9.58 1.21 -1.60
CA LEU A 61 9.38 1.67 -0.22
C LEU A 61 10.56 1.25 0.68
N GLY A 62 11.77 1.19 0.11
CA GLY A 62 12.96 0.71 0.80
C GLY A 62 13.24 -0.78 0.59
N ASN A 63 13.98 -1.39 1.52
CA ASN A 63 14.51 -2.75 1.38
C ASN A 63 13.81 -3.80 2.26
N GLU A 64 12.87 -3.37 3.11
CA GLU A 64 12.14 -4.27 4.02
C GLU A 64 10.71 -4.50 3.52
N PRO A 65 10.12 -5.67 3.80
CA PRO A 65 8.68 -5.84 3.68
C PRO A 65 7.95 -4.88 4.61
N ILE A 66 6.72 -4.52 4.24
CA ILE A 66 5.90 -3.57 4.99
C ILE A 66 4.72 -4.29 5.62
N ASN A 67 4.55 -4.15 6.91
CA ASN A 67 3.32 -4.50 7.61
C ASN A 67 2.23 -3.46 7.30
N ILE A 68 1.03 -3.92 6.94
CA ILE A 68 -0.11 -3.09 6.62
C ILE A 68 -1.19 -3.31 7.67
N GLU A 69 -1.52 -2.24 8.38
CA GLU A 69 -2.69 -2.18 9.26
C GLU A 69 -3.79 -1.35 8.59
N ILE A 70 -5.00 -1.91 8.48
CA ILE A 70 -6.16 -1.17 7.98
C ILE A 70 -6.77 -0.37 9.12
N ILE A 71 -6.81 0.95 8.96
CA ILE A 71 -7.50 1.82 9.89
C ILE A 71 -9.00 1.80 9.55
N PRO A 72 -9.88 1.52 10.53
CA PRO A 72 -11.32 1.65 10.34
C PRO A 72 -11.69 3.09 9.95
N SER A 73 -12.29 3.27 8.78
CA SER A 73 -12.81 4.55 8.31
C SER A 73 -14.11 4.31 7.54
N GLU A 74 -15.11 5.17 7.78
CA GLU A 74 -16.44 5.03 7.18
C GLU A 74 -16.50 5.47 5.72
N HIS A 75 -15.51 6.26 5.26
CA HIS A 75 -15.60 6.97 3.98
C HIS A 75 -14.56 6.53 2.95
N ARG A 76 -13.40 6.04 3.38
CA ARG A 76 -12.27 5.70 2.50
C ARG A 76 -11.37 4.67 3.15
N LEU A 77 -10.60 3.95 2.35
CA LEU A 77 -9.60 3.03 2.88
C LEU A 77 -8.37 3.80 3.37
N GLU A 78 -7.96 3.53 4.61
CA GLU A 78 -6.74 4.10 5.20
C GLU A 78 -5.85 2.95 5.67
N LEU A 79 -4.55 3.04 5.35
CA LEU A 79 -3.56 2.00 5.61
C LEU A 79 -2.41 2.61 6.40
N THR A 80 -2.09 2.09 7.57
CA THR A 80 -0.83 2.40 8.27
C THR A 80 0.23 1.42 7.79
N LEU A 81 1.36 1.97 7.35
CA LEU A 81 2.50 1.20 6.86
C LEU A 81 3.65 1.30 7.86
N THR A 82 4.14 0.15 8.31
CA THR A 82 5.36 0.04 9.12
C THR A 82 6.30 -1.00 8.53
N THR A 83 7.60 -0.77 8.58
CA THR A 83 8.57 -1.79 8.15
C THR A 83 8.47 -3.01 9.07
N LEU A 84 8.55 -4.21 8.48
CA LEU A 84 8.31 -5.45 9.20
C LEU A 84 9.41 -5.76 10.23
N PHE A 85 10.67 -5.43 9.94
CA PHE A 85 11.79 -5.80 10.82
C PHE A 85 12.23 -4.64 11.70
N SER A 86 12.41 -3.44 11.13
CA SER A 86 12.83 -2.27 11.90
C SER A 86 11.69 -1.61 12.70
N ASN A 87 10.42 -1.91 12.39
CA ASN A 87 9.22 -1.28 12.97
C ASN A 87 9.21 0.25 12.80
N GLU A 88 9.84 0.75 11.74
CA GLU A 88 9.82 2.15 11.35
C GLU A 88 8.47 2.50 10.71
N PHE A 89 7.97 3.69 11.02
CA PHE A 89 6.71 4.18 10.46
C PHE A 89 6.95 4.83 9.10
N GLU A 90 6.37 4.25 8.05
CA GLU A 90 6.51 4.70 6.65
C GLU A 90 5.39 5.67 6.23
N GLY A 91 4.36 5.82 7.06
CA GLY A 91 3.25 6.73 6.81
C GLY A 91 1.88 6.06 6.90
N THR A 92 0.86 6.91 6.84
CA THR A 92 -0.52 6.50 6.61
C THR A 92 -0.86 6.81 5.16
N TRP A 93 -1.33 5.80 4.45
CA TRP A 93 -1.74 5.86 3.07
C TRP A 93 -3.25 6.02 3.01
N ILE A 94 -3.69 7.14 2.48
CA ILE A 94 -5.08 7.55 2.45
C ILE A 94 -5.59 7.43 1.02
N GLU A 95 -6.61 6.61 0.80
CA GLU A 95 -7.24 6.46 -0.51
C GLU A 95 -7.72 7.82 -1.07
N HIS A 96 -7.39 8.09 -2.33
CA HIS A 96 -8.02 9.15 -3.10
C HIS A 96 -9.46 8.77 -3.43
N THR A 97 -10.42 9.59 -3.01
CA THR A 97 -11.84 9.37 -3.28
C THR A 97 -12.35 10.03 -4.56
N ASP A 98 -11.50 10.76 -5.30
CA ASP A 98 -11.93 11.56 -6.43
C ASP A 98 -11.70 10.83 -7.77
N PHE A 99 -12.82 10.50 -8.41
CA PHE A 99 -12.93 10.26 -9.85
C PHE A 99 -12.95 11.63 -10.53
N ASP A 100 -11.86 12.01 -11.18
CA ASP A 100 -11.86 12.95 -12.30
C ASP A 100 -11.78 12.16 -13.61
#